data_AF-A0A417YRE5-F1
#
_entry.id   AF-A0A417YRE5-F1
#
_cell.length_a   1.000
_cell.length_b   1.000
_cell.length_c   1.000
_cell.angle_alpha   90.00
_cell.angle_beta   90.00
_cell.angle_gamma   90.00
#
_symmetry.space_group_name_H-M   'P 1'
#
loop_
_entity.id
_entity.type
_entity.pdbx_description
1 polymer ?
#
loop_
_entity_poly.entity_id
_entity_poly.type
_entity_poly.pdbx_seq_one_letter_code
_entity_poly.pdbx_strand_id
1 'polypeptide(L)'
;MKKAEIINLFIENISEKHILKDHVHFFRKHSLSKTVHPFISMIAEVLEYLDSLMPNYAERIVHWISTLENKNEFEQNFAVFGEILVLYKAAKIADVINDKHYIVPEPSSEKNSKNPEFRSKINGIHYAGEVKTPSLAEYIINRQSGIQITTHLPDRDLFIDDKIISPNILRIKDNLVNTENKYKEYIQKEEFRDDYRFSFIIWDDFINEPISALINPYCGLFTNNTFYPKSNFNLIDGVFIVRHLHQFRRILRNEEFMYDLEHAFDWPTEKYPVAFVQNPNGREVPESFIEKFSAVNPNNMMFAEYRPTDWVDWRTGIALSGLNSIPNEFHERIVGIVRESNDTPLDLSLPESANFGVLNLDKFVEQYRELNGSVNYEKVISEFSEAVIIAKQAQVRYEQIEREYQLKQGEEIYKSQLQTLKRALGVIDHSDIRILGDSKNDFNNLTKEKINKKLKVTRNEKCPCGSGLKYKRSCLLKK
;
A
#
# COMPACT_ATOMS: atom_id res chain seq x y z
N MET A 1 1.86 2.10 30.73
CA MET A 1 2.26 0.68 30.79
C MET A 1 3.65 0.55 30.18
N LYS A 2 4.54 -0.28 30.73
CA LYS A 2 5.89 -0.48 30.19
C LYS A 2 5.90 -1.48 29.04
N LYS A 3 6.83 -1.34 28.09
CA LYS A 3 7.00 -2.27 26.95
C LYS A 3 6.97 -3.75 27.35
N ALA A 4 7.64 -4.13 28.44
CA ALA A 4 7.66 -5.52 28.92
C ALA A 4 6.27 -6.03 29.35
N GLU A 5 5.45 -5.18 29.97
CA GLU A 5 4.07 -5.49 30.37
C GLU A 5 3.19 -5.64 29.13
N ILE A 6 3.34 -4.74 28.14
CA ILE A 6 2.60 -4.81 26.88
C ILE A 6 2.94 -6.09 26.10
N ILE A 7 4.21 -6.49 26.06
CA ILE A 7 4.63 -7.77 25.45
C ILE A 7 3.97 -8.95 26.17
N ASN A 8 3.92 -8.93 27.51
CA ASN A 8 3.23 -9.98 28.25
C ASN A 8 1.73 -10.02 27.94
N LEU A 9 1.06 -8.86 27.80
CA LEU A 9 -0.33 -8.81 27.36
C LEU A 9 -0.53 -9.46 25.98
N PHE A 10 0.36 -9.20 25.01
CA PHE A 10 0.31 -9.89 23.72
C PHE A 10 0.45 -11.41 23.88
N ILE A 11 1.41 -11.87 24.69
CA ILE A 11 1.62 -13.32 24.92
C ILE A 11 0.39 -13.97 25.57
N GLU A 12 -0.27 -13.27 26.50
CA GLU A 12 -1.42 -13.78 27.24
C GLU A 12 -2.72 -13.79 26.42
N ASN A 13 -2.93 -12.77 25.56
CA ASN A 13 -4.19 -12.58 24.84
C ASN A 13 -4.18 -13.17 23.42
N ILE A 14 -3.02 -13.24 22.76
CA ILE A 14 -2.95 -13.74 21.38
C ILE A 14 -3.05 -15.26 21.37
N SER A 15 -4.19 -15.75 20.87
CA SER A 15 -4.52 -17.17 20.86
C SER A 15 -3.75 -17.98 19.82
N GLU A 16 -3.80 -19.31 19.97
CA GLU A 16 -3.17 -20.28 19.06
C GLU A 16 -3.75 -20.27 17.63
N LYS A 17 -4.84 -19.53 17.39
CA LYS A 17 -5.47 -19.39 16.07
C LYS A 17 -5.14 -18.07 15.38
N HIS A 18 -4.71 -17.07 16.16
CA HIS A 18 -4.48 -15.71 15.70
C HIS A 18 -3.31 -15.63 14.70
N ILE A 19 -3.38 -14.68 13.76
CA ILE A 19 -2.37 -14.51 12.70
C ILE A 19 -0.96 -14.16 13.22
N LEU A 20 -0.89 -13.48 14.37
CA LEU A 20 0.35 -13.10 15.06
C LEU A 20 0.87 -14.17 16.02
N LYS A 21 0.20 -15.32 16.13
CA LYS A 21 0.60 -16.38 17.05
C LYS A 21 2.06 -16.76 16.88
N ASP A 22 2.50 -16.96 15.63
CA ASP A 22 3.88 -17.32 15.37
C ASP A 22 4.84 -16.16 15.65
N HIS A 23 4.37 -14.91 15.75
CA HIS A 23 5.18 -13.74 16.13
C HIS A 23 5.30 -13.56 17.65
N VAL A 24 4.24 -13.89 18.41
CA VAL A 24 4.24 -13.80 19.88
C VAL A 24 4.80 -15.06 20.55
N HIS A 25 4.59 -16.23 19.96
CA HIS A 25 4.97 -17.54 20.50
C HIS A 25 6.12 -18.20 19.72
N PHE A 26 6.75 -17.47 18.79
CA PHE A 26 7.81 -17.94 17.86
C PHE A 26 8.81 -18.91 18.51
N PHE A 27 9.20 -18.65 19.75
CA PHE A 27 10.25 -19.41 20.45
C PHE A 27 9.75 -20.44 21.48
N ARG A 28 8.45 -20.51 21.78
CA ARG A 28 7.93 -21.47 22.79
C ARG A 28 8.18 -22.93 22.42
N LYS A 29 8.34 -23.24 21.14
CA LYS A 29 8.58 -24.62 20.69
C LYS A 29 10.04 -25.07 20.81
N HIS A 30 11.06 -24.20 20.68
CA HIS A 30 12.44 -24.66 20.38
C HIS A 30 13.61 -24.02 21.16
N SER A 31 13.43 -23.16 22.19
CA SER A 31 14.59 -22.64 22.97
C SER A 31 14.23 -22.06 24.35
N LEU A 32 15.20 -22.09 25.27
CA LEU A 32 15.18 -21.56 26.64
C LEU A 32 15.13 -20.01 26.74
N SER A 33 15.21 -19.27 25.63
CA SER A 33 15.11 -17.80 25.61
C SER A 33 13.68 -17.32 25.31
N LYS A 34 13.08 -16.55 26.24
CA LYS A 34 11.77 -15.89 26.09
C LYS A 34 11.83 -14.67 25.16
N THR A 35 12.17 -14.85 23.89
CA THR A 35 12.22 -13.76 22.90
C THR A 35 10.96 -13.73 22.06
N VAL A 36 10.43 -12.54 21.76
CA VAL A 36 9.31 -12.33 20.81
C VAL A 36 9.84 -11.85 19.47
N HIS A 37 9.03 -11.97 18.41
CA HIS A 37 9.39 -11.45 17.10
C HIS A 37 9.61 -9.92 17.14
N PRO A 38 10.57 -9.36 16.37
CA PRO A 38 10.87 -7.92 16.37
C PRO A 38 9.63 -7.02 16.20
N PHE A 39 8.71 -7.38 15.29
CA PHE A 39 7.43 -6.69 15.11
C PHE A 39 6.64 -6.48 16.42
N ILE A 40 6.56 -7.50 17.29
CA ILE A 40 5.85 -7.41 18.58
C ILE A 40 6.56 -6.46 19.55
N SER A 41 7.89 -6.45 19.52
CA SER A 41 8.69 -5.49 20.28
C SER A 41 8.48 -4.05 19.78
N MET A 42 8.43 -3.87 18.46
CA MET A 42 8.22 -2.57 17.80
C MET A 42 6.84 -1.98 18.10
N ILE A 43 5.76 -2.77 17.97
CA ILE A 43 4.41 -2.31 18.34
C ILE A 43 4.31 -2.00 19.84
N ALA A 44 4.91 -2.83 20.71
CA ALA A 44 4.88 -2.60 22.16
C ALA A 44 5.59 -1.30 22.58
N GLU A 45 6.66 -0.92 21.87
CA GLU A 45 7.37 0.34 22.09
C GLU A 45 6.53 1.55 21.72
N VAL A 46 5.87 1.51 20.57
CA VAL A 46 4.94 2.57 20.14
C VAL A 46 3.76 2.68 21.09
N LEU A 47 3.20 1.54 21.50
CA LEU A 47 2.10 1.49 22.46
C LEU A 47 2.51 2.00 23.84
N GLU A 48 3.74 1.76 24.32
CA GLU A 48 4.24 2.36 25.57
C GLU A 48 4.23 3.89 25.48
N TYR A 49 4.72 4.45 24.36
CA TYR A 49 4.70 5.89 24.15
C TYR A 49 3.27 6.43 24.12
N LEU A 50 2.38 5.83 23.34
CA LEU A 50 0.99 6.26 23.23
C LEU A 50 0.23 6.13 24.55
N ASP A 51 0.45 5.06 25.31
CA ASP A 51 -0.19 4.83 26.61
C ASP A 51 0.27 5.84 27.68
N SER A 52 1.50 6.36 27.57
CA SER A 52 1.99 7.43 28.43
C SER A 52 1.24 8.77 28.24
N LEU A 53 0.67 8.95 27.05
CA LEU A 53 -0.16 10.11 26.67
C LEU A 53 -1.65 9.84 26.90
N MET A 54 -2.10 8.61 26.63
CA MET A 54 -3.48 8.17 26.70
C MET A 54 -3.56 6.90 27.55
N PRO A 55 -3.77 7.03 28.87
CA PRO A 55 -3.78 5.88 29.77
C PRO A 55 -4.76 4.78 29.35
N ASN A 56 -4.32 3.53 29.43
CA ASN A 56 -5.04 2.30 29.03
C ASN A 56 -5.20 2.11 27.52
N TYR A 57 -4.62 2.99 26.69
CA TYR A 57 -4.66 2.83 25.24
C TYR A 57 -3.99 1.52 24.81
N ALA A 58 -2.83 1.19 25.38
CA ALA A 58 -2.11 -0.03 25.01
C ALA A 58 -2.90 -1.31 25.33
N GLU A 59 -3.50 -1.40 26.52
CA GLU A 59 -4.32 -2.55 26.92
C GLU A 59 -5.51 -2.74 25.98
N ARG A 60 -6.23 -1.64 25.71
CA ARG A 60 -7.39 -1.63 24.80
C ARG A 60 -7.02 -2.13 23.41
N ILE A 61 -5.91 -1.64 22.85
CA ILE A 61 -5.46 -2.03 21.51
C ILE A 61 -4.98 -3.48 21.46
N VAL A 62 -4.21 -3.95 22.45
CA VAL A 62 -3.79 -5.36 22.52
C VAL A 62 -5.01 -6.28 22.61
N HIS A 63 -5.98 -5.92 23.45
CA HIS A 63 -7.24 -6.67 23.55
C HIS A 63 -7.99 -6.68 22.22
N TRP A 64 -8.13 -5.53 21.54
CA TRP A 64 -8.78 -5.49 20.23
C TRP A 64 -8.06 -6.37 19.22
N ILE A 65 -6.74 -6.24 19.06
CA ILE A 65 -5.95 -7.10 18.17
C ILE A 65 -6.23 -8.58 18.49
N SER A 66 -6.26 -8.97 19.77
CA SER A 66 -6.48 -10.37 20.16
C SER A 66 -7.83 -10.95 19.73
N THR A 67 -8.84 -10.11 19.49
CA THR A 67 -10.15 -10.56 19.01
C THR A 67 -10.19 -10.86 17.50
N LEU A 68 -9.14 -10.50 16.75
CA LEU A 68 -9.02 -10.64 15.29
C LEU A 68 -8.39 -12.00 14.89
N GLU A 69 -8.99 -13.11 15.33
CA GLU A 69 -8.42 -14.45 15.26
C GLU A 69 -8.37 -15.09 13.86
N ASN A 70 -9.23 -14.68 12.92
CA ASN A 70 -9.42 -15.42 11.67
C ASN A 70 -8.59 -14.84 10.51
N LYS A 71 -8.25 -15.68 9.53
CA LYS A 71 -7.55 -15.24 8.30
C LYS A 71 -8.28 -14.14 7.53
N ASN A 72 -9.61 -14.10 7.60
CA ASN A 72 -10.42 -13.05 6.98
C ASN A 72 -10.31 -11.70 7.70
N GLU A 73 -9.83 -11.69 8.95
CA GLU A 73 -9.59 -10.51 9.78
C GLU A 73 -8.12 -10.04 9.70
N PHE A 74 -7.30 -10.67 8.84
CA PHE A 74 -5.92 -10.27 8.61
C PHE A 74 -5.79 -8.81 8.19
N GLU A 75 -6.68 -8.34 7.32
CA GLU A 75 -6.69 -6.94 6.88
C GLU A 75 -7.22 -5.99 7.98
N GLN A 76 -7.99 -6.49 8.95
CA GLN A 76 -8.41 -5.69 10.11
C GLN A 76 -7.24 -5.44 11.06
N ASN A 77 -6.30 -6.38 11.18
CA ASN A 77 -5.06 -6.15 11.90
C ASN A 77 -4.25 -5.00 11.27
N PHE A 78 -4.16 -4.95 9.93
CA PHE A 78 -3.52 -3.81 9.26
C PHE A 78 -4.26 -2.49 9.47
N ALA A 79 -5.59 -2.51 9.61
CA ALA A 79 -6.34 -1.32 9.99
C ALA A 79 -5.89 -0.77 11.34
N VAL A 80 -5.83 -1.63 12.35
CA VAL A 80 -5.31 -1.26 13.68
C VAL A 80 -3.85 -0.78 13.60
N PHE A 81 -2.99 -1.42 12.82
CA PHE A 81 -1.60 -0.97 12.68
C PHE A 81 -1.49 0.38 11.96
N GLY A 82 -2.34 0.64 10.97
CA GLY A 82 -2.44 1.94 10.29
C GLY A 82 -2.89 3.05 11.23
N GLU A 83 -3.87 2.77 12.10
CA GLU A 83 -4.30 3.70 13.15
C GLU A 83 -3.14 4.02 14.12
N ILE A 84 -2.45 3.00 14.62
CA ILE A 84 -1.28 3.17 15.51
C ILE A 84 -0.21 4.02 14.83
N LEU A 85 0.11 3.76 13.55
CA LEU A 85 1.10 4.51 12.78
C LEU A 85 0.78 6.01 12.74
N VAL A 86 -0.44 6.36 12.33
CA VAL A 86 -0.86 7.77 12.22
C VAL A 86 -0.94 8.41 13.59
N LEU A 87 -1.50 7.73 14.58
CA LEU A 87 -1.63 8.26 15.92
C LEU A 87 -0.27 8.51 16.57
N TYR A 88 0.70 7.61 16.34
CA TYR A 88 2.07 7.78 16.79
C TYR A 88 2.74 9.00 16.17
N LYS A 89 2.58 9.20 14.86
CA LYS A 89 3.08 10.39 14.19
C LYS A 89 2.40 11.65 14.71
N ALA A 90 1.07 11.67 14.79
CA ALA A 90 0.29 12.79 15.29
C ALA A 90 0.72 13.19 16.70
N ALA A 91 0.92 12.21 17.58
CA ALA A 91 1.41 12.43 18.94
C ALA A 91 2.82 13.00 18.99
N LYS A 92 3.74 12.56 18.11
CA LYS A 92 5.12 13.08 18.06
C LYS A 92 5.21 14.53 17.60
N ILE A 93 4.32 14.97 16.71
CA ILE A 93 4.35 16.32 16.14
C ILE A 93 3.43 17.30 16.85
N ALA A 94 2.61 16.82 17.79
CA ALA A 94 1.66 17.63 18.51
C ALA A 94 2.33 18.67 19.40
N ASP A 95 1.63 19.79 19.60
CA ASP A 95 1.98 20.79 20.60
C ASP A 95 2.08 20.16 22.00
N VAL A 96 2.98 20.68 22.82
CA VAL A 96 3.14 20.27 24.21
C VAL A 96 2.28 21.17 25.11
N ILE A 97 1.40 20.57 25.91
CA ILE A 97 0.52 21.23 26.87
C ILE A 97 0.68 20.52 28.22
N ASN A 98 1.06 21.26 29.27
CA ASN A 98 1.35 20.71 30.60
C ASN A 98 2.39 19.58 30.53
N ASP A 99 3.51 19.84 29.85
CA ASP A 99 4.63 18.91 29.66
C ASP A 99 4.30 17.58 28.95
N LYS A 100 3.17 17.52 28.24
CA LYS A 100 2.75 16.36 27.44
C LYS A 100 2.27 16.76 26.05
N HIS A 101 2.55 15.93 25.05
CA HIS A 101 2.00 16.10 23.71
C HIS A 101 0.46 16.03 23.73
N TYR A 102 -0.20 17.01 23.13
CA TYR A 102 -1.65 17.10 23.10
C TYR A 102 -2.26 16.16 22.06
N ILE A 103 -2.89 15.10 22.55
CA ILE A 103 -3.65 14.16 21.73
C ILE A 103 -4.86 13.65 22.50
N VAL A 104 -6.00 13.59 21.83
CA VAL A 104 -7.27 13.12 22.37
C VAL A 104 -7.77 12.00 21.47
N PRO A 105 -7.89 10.75 21.97
CA PRO A 105 -8.42 9.64 21.19
C PRO A 105 -9.95 9.71 21.10
N GLU A 106 -10.51 9.34 19.95
CA GLU A 106 -11.95 9.19 19.69
C GLU A 106 -12.82 10.35 20.23
N PRO A 107 -12.47 11.63 19.95
CA PRO A 107 -13.16 12.78 20.51
C PRO A 107 -14.64 12.81 20.08
N SER A 108 -15.55 12.73 21.05
CA SER A 108 -16.99 12.64 20.79
C SER A 108 -17.74 13.95 21.04
N SER A 109 -18.69 14.26 20.16
CA SER A 109 -19.67 15.34 20.39
C SER A 109 -20.76 14.88 21.35
N GLU A 110 -21.17 13.62 21.27
CA GLU A 110 -22.17 12.99 22.13
C GLU A 110 -21.80 11.54 22.48
N LYS A 111 -22.51 10.94 23.45
CA LYS A 111 -22.32 9.53 23.80
C LYS A 111 -22.79 8.64 22.65
N ASN A 112 -21.90 7.76 22.16
CA ASN A 112 -22.14 6.84 21.03
C ASN A 112 -22.24 7.50 19.64
N SER A 113 -21.81 8.77 19.47
CA SER A 113 -21.65 9.35 18.13
C SER A 113 -20.48 8.71 17.38
N LYS A 114 -20.50 8.80 16.06
CA LYS A 114 -19.32 8.46 15.25
C LYS A 114 -18.29 9.57 15.39
N ASN A 115 -17.05 9.17 15.65
CA ASN A 115 -15.96 10.09 15.96
C ASN A 115 -14.79 9.85 15.01
N PRO A 116 -14.01 10.91 14.70
CA PRO A 116 -12.68 10.71 14.14
C PRO A 116 -11.81 9.92 15.12
N GLU A 117 -10.77 9.27 14.63
CA GLU A 117 -9.89 8.45 15.47
C GLU A 117 -9.14 9.28 16.52
N PHE A 118 -8.81 10.54 16.20
CA PHE A 118 -8.16 11.43 17.16
C PHE A 118 -8.39 12.92 16.85
N ARG A 119 -8.14 13.75 17.87
CA ARG A 119 -7.91 15.20 17.78
C ARG A 119 -6.55 15.54 18.36
N SER A 120 -5.85 16.47 17.72
CA SER A 120 -4.55 16.97 18.18
C SER A 120 -4.39 18.44 17.80
N LYS A 121 -3.20 19.00 18.04
CA LYS A 121 -2.89 20.42 17.88
C LYS A 121 -1.48 20.60 17.35
N ILE A 122 -1.30 21.45 16.35
CA ILE A 122 0.01 21.82 15.78
C ILE A 122 0.04 23.34 15.68
N ASN A 123 1.08 23.98 16.23
CA ASN A 123 1.31 25.42 16.17
C ASN A 123 0.09 26.24 16.64
N GLY A 124 -0.60 25.81 17.69
CA GLY A 124 -1.76 26.52 18.21
C GLY A 124 -3.09 26.14 17.54
N ILE A 125 -3.08 25.37 16.45
CA ILE A 125 -4.26 25.09 15.62
C ILE A 125 -4.69 23.63 15.81
N HIS A 126 -5.97 23.43 16.06
CA HIS A 126 -6.53 22.08 16.25
C HIS A 126 -6.82 21.40 14.91
N TYR A 127 -6.69 20.08 14.93
CA TYR A 127 -7.11 19.23 13.83
C TYR A 127 -7.59 17.88 14.34
N ALA A 128 -8.42 17.22 13.55
CA ALA A 128 -8.93 15.89 13.76
C ALA A 128 -8.55 14.98 12.59
N GLY A 129 -8.14 13.75 12.89
CA GLY A 129 -7.72 12.77 11.90
C GLY A 129 -8.63 11.56 11.88
N GLU A 130 -9.06 11.16 10.69
CA GLU A 130 -9.72 9.89 10.45
C GLU A 130 -8.77 8.97 9.66
N VAL A 131 -8.53 7.75 10.15
CA VAL A 131 -7.60 6.81 9.52
C VAL A 131 -8.36 5.73 8.76
N LYS A 132 -7.91 5.43 7.55
CA LYS A 132 -8.50 4.43 6.66
C LYS A 132 -7.43 3.52 6.10
N THR A 133 -7.57 2.24 6.39
CA THR A 133 -6.70 1.19 5.85
C THR A 133 -7.54 0.21 5.03
N PRO A 134 -7.63 0.41 3.71
CA PRO A 134 -8.45 -0.40 2.82
C PRO A 134 -7.88 -1.81 2.64
N SER A 135 -8.76 -2.81 2.55
CA SER A 135 -8.39 -4.22 2.41
C SER A 135 -7.91 -4.59 0.99
N LEU A 136 -6.61 -4.67 0.75
CA LEU A 136 -6.07 -4.86 -0.62
C LEU A 136 -5.79 -6.32 -1.01
N ALA A 137 -6.00 -7.28 -0.10
CA ALA A 137 -5.63 -8.68 -0.29
C ALA A 137 -6.08 -9.30 -1.63
N GLU A 138 -7.36 -9.19 -1.98
CA GLU A 138 -7.89 -9.77 -3.23
C GLU A 138 -7.37 -9.04 -4.48
N TYR A 139 -7.17 -7.72 -4.35
CA TYR A 139 -6.75 -6.88 -5.46
C TYR A 139 -5.30 -7.16 -5.85
N ILE A 140 -4.41 -7.29 -4.86
CA ILE A 140 -2.97 -7.54 -5.05
C ILE A 140 -2.71 -8.81 -5.87
N ILE A 141 -3.51 -9.87 -5.68
CA ILE A 141 -3.33 -11.15 -6.38
C ILE A 141 -3.38 -10.98 -7.90
N ASN A 142 -4.21 -10.06 -8.40
CA ASN A 142 -4.43 -9.87 -9.83
C ASN A 142 -3.90 -8.54 -10.37
N ARG A 143 -3.54 -7.59 -9.50
CA ARG A 143 -3.17 -6.20 -9.85
C ARG A 143 -2.21 -6.13 -11.03
N GLN A 144 -1.14 -6.93 -10.98
CA GLN A 144 -0.03 -6.89 -11.94
C GLN A 144 -0.16 -7.87 -13.12
N SER A 145 -1.36 -8.34 -13.46
CA SER A 145 -1.54 -9.45 -14.42
C SER A 145 -1.97 -9.06 -15.83
N GLY A 146 -2.00 -7.77 -16.16
CA GLY A 146 -2.52 -7.27 -17.43
C GLY A 146 -2.52 -5.74 -17.48
N ILE A 147 -3.58 -5.15 -18.04
CA ILE A 147 -3.74 -3.69 -18.06
C ILE A 147 -4.57 -3.27 -16.86
N GLN A 148 -3.96 -2.50 -15.97
CA GLN A 148 -4.66 -1.87 -14.87
C GLN A 148 -5.13 -0.49 -15.28
N ILE A 149 -6.45 -0.32 -15.37
CA ILE A 149 -7.05 1.01 -15.52
C ILE A 149 -7.17 1.62 -14.12
N THR A 150 -6.66 2.83 -13.92
CA THR A 150 -6.66 3.52 -12.61
C THR A 150 -7.72 4.61 -12.49
N THR A 151 -8.43 4.92 -13.58
CA THR A 151 -9.47 5.96 -13.66
C THR A 151 -10.69 5.49 -14.45
N HIS A 152 -11.78 6.26 -14.49
CA HIS A 152 -12.87 6.02 -15.45
C HIS A 152 -12.48 6.59 -16.82
N LEU A 153 -11.79 5.78 -17.64
CA LEU A 153 -11.43 6.18 -19.00
C LEU A 153 -12.64 6.12 -19.94
N PRO A 154 -12.91 7.17 -20.73
CA PRO A 154 -13.97 7.16 -21.74
C PRO A 154 -13.71 6.09 -22.80
N ASP A 155 -12.45 5.89 -23.20
CA ASP A 155 -12.05 4.95 -24.26
C ASP A 155 -11.63 3.58 -23.71
N ARG A 156 -12.32 3.10 -22.67
CA ARG A 156 -12.03 1.79 -22.07
C ARG A 156 -12.10 0.64 -23.08
N ASP A 157 -12.93 0.77 -24.11
CA ASP A 157 -13.14 -0.25 -25.13
C ASP A 157 -11.88 -0.50 -25.98
N LEU A 158 -10.91 0.43 -26.00
CA LEU A 158 -9.60 0.21 -26.61
C LEU A 158 -8.87 -0.99 -25.98
N PHE A 159 -9.24 -1.39 -24.76
CA PHE A 159 -8.62 -2.47 -23.98
C PHE A 159 -9.39 -3.79 -23.97
N ILE A 160 -10.43 -3.95 -24.81
CA ILE A 160 -11.36 -5.09 -24.73
C ILE A 160 -10.70 -6.47 -24.89
N ASP A 161 -9.61 -6.56 -25.66
CA ASP A 161 -8.88 -7.81 -25.90
C ASP A 161 -7.87 -8.15 -24.79
N ASP A 162 -7.67 -7.26 -23.82
CA ASP A 162 -6.72 -7.43 -22.73
C ASP A 162 -7.38 -7.93 -21.45
N LYS A 163 -6.56 -8.52 -20.56
CA LYS A 163 -6.97 -8.74 -19.17
C LYS A 163 -7.00 -7.39 -18.45
N ILE A 164 -8.18 -6.78 -18.38
CA ILE A 164 -8.39 -5.50 -17.69
C ILE A 164 -8.54 -5.73 -16.17
N ILE A 165 -7.65 -5.11 -15.39
CA ILE A 165 -7.85 -4.90 -13.95
C ILE A 165 -8.59 -3.58 -13.76
N SER A 166 -9.75 -3.64 -13.10
CA SER A 166 -10.59 -2.46 -12.87
C SER A 166 -10.01 -1.55 -11.76
N PRO A 167 -10.28 -0.24 -11.81
CA PRO A 167 -9.79 0.70 -10.81
C PRO A 167 -10.44 0.45 -9.45
N ASN A 168 -9.68 0.62 -8.36
CA ASN A 168 -10.20 0.52 -6.98
C ASN A 168 -10.70 1.88 -6.42
N ILE A 169 -11.14 2.77 -7.32
CA ILE A 169 -11.51 4.17 -7.01
C ILE A 169 -12.74 4.28 -6.11
N LEU A 170 -13.68 3.31 -6.20
CA LEU A 170 -14.88 3.28 -5.37
C LEU A 170 -14.55 3.16 -3.89
N ARG A 171 -13.44 2.49 -3.57
CA ARG A 171 -13.02 2.34 -2.18
C ARG A 171 -12.55 3.65 -1.57
N ILE A 172 -11.88 4.49 -2.35
CA ILE A 172 -11.50 5.84 -1.92
C ILE A 172 -12.76 6.68 -1.69
N LYS A 173 -13.73 6.62 -2.61
CA LYS A 173 -15.04 7.26 -2.43
C LYS A 173 -15.73 6.81 -1.14
N ASP A 174 -15.83 5.50 -0.90
CA ASP A 174 -16.50 4.96 0.29
C ASP A 174 -15.80 5.39 1.59
N ASN A 175 -14.47 5.42 1.59
CA ASN A 175 -13.66 5.95 2.70
C ASN A 175 -13.98 7.42 2.98
N LEU A 176 -14.03 8.27 1.95
CA LEU A 176 -14.36 9.69 2.11
C LEU A 176 -15.81 9.90 2.54
N VAL A 177 -16.77 9.11 2.02
CA VAL A 177 -18.17 9.18 2.47
C VAL A 177 -18.29 8.82 3.96
N ASN A 178 -17.58 7.78 4.40
CA ASN A 178 -17.57 7.41 5.82
C ASN A 178 -16.94 8.51 6.69
N THR A 179 -15.82 9.06 6.25
CA THR A 179 -15.09 10.14 6.93
C THR A 179 -15.94 11.41 7.05
N GLU A 180 -16.56 11.84 5.95
CA GLU A 180 -17.48 12.99 5.92
C GLU A 180 -18.64 12.81 6.91
N ASN A 181 -19.21 11.60 6.99
CA ASN A 181 -20.31 11.32 7.93
C ASN A 181 -19.85 11.36 9.39
N LYS A 182 -18.64 10.85 9.70
CA LYS A 182 -18.02 11.03 11.03
C LYS A 182 -17.86 12.51 11.37
N TYR A 183 -17.37 13.31 10.42
CA TYR A 183 -17.19 14.75 10.66
C TYR A 183 -18.49 15.53 10.81
N LYS A 184 -19.58 15.13 10.13
CA LYS A 184 -20.91 15.73 10.34
C LYS A 184 -21.38 15.60 11.79
N GLU A 185 -21.14 14.45 12.41
CA GLU A 185 -21.48 14.19 13.81
C GLU A 185 -20.48 14.89 14.76
N TYR A 186 -19.19 14.88 14.42
CA TYR A 186 -18.12 15.54 15.18
C TYR A 186 -18.37 17.04 15.39
N ILE A 187 -18.68 17.80 14.33
CA ILE A 187 -18.80 19.27 14.37
C ILE A 187 -20.07 19.77 15.07
N GLN A 188 -20.93 18.88 15.58
CA GLN A 188 -22.10 19.29 16.37
C GLN A 188 -21.68 19.99 17.66
N LYS A 189 -20.49 19.69 18.18
CA LYS A 189 -19.90 20.39 19.33
C LYS A 189 -19.18 21.66 18.89
N GLU A 190 -19.49 22.78 19.52
CA GLU A 190 -18.97 24.11 19.14
C GLU A 190 -17.45 24.15 19.05
N GLU A 191 -16.75 23.57 20.05
CA GLU A 191 -15.29 23.60 20.12
C GLU A 191 -14.57 22.81 19.00
N PHE A 192 -15.30 22.02 18.20
CA PHE A 192 -14.74 21.17 17.13
C PHE A 192 -14.99 21.74 15.73
N ARG A 193 -15.78 22.81 15.60
CA ARG A 193 -16.19 23.35 14.29
C ARG A 193 -15.02 23.89 13.47
N ASP A 194 -14.07 24.50 14.16
CA ASP A 194 -12.92 25.16 13.56
C ASP A 194 -11.70 24.24 13.37
N ASP A 195 -11.71 23.03 13.94
CA ASP A 195 -10.63 22.06 13.76
C ASP A 195 -10.45 21.71 12.29
N TYR A 196 -9.22 21.69 11.77
CA TYR A 196 -8.93 21.06 10.47
C TYR A 196 -9.28 19.56 10.50
N ARG A 197 -9.73 18.99 9.39
CA ARG A 197 -10.30 17.64 9.31
C ARG A 197 -9.65 16.88 8.17
N PHE A 198 -8.85 15.88 8.51
CA PHE A 198 -8.02 15.15 7.55
C PHE A 198 -8.40 13.68 7.45
N SER A 199 -8.44 13.16 6.22
CA SER A 199 -8.48 11.71 5.99
C SER A 199 -7.06 11.19 5.75
N PHE A 200 -6.62 10.24 6.57
CA PHE A 200 -5.37 9.51 6.40
C PHE A 200 -5.68 8.17 5.77
N ILE A 201 -5.25 7.96 4.53
CA ILE A 201 -5.41 6.69 3.80
C ILE A 201 -4.08 5.96 3.80
N ILE A 202 -4.02 4.84 4.53
CA ILE A 202 -2.83 3.98 4.57
C ILE A 202 -2.93 3.01 3.40
N TRP A 203 -2.07 3.18 2.41
CA TRP A 203 -2.06 2.37 1.20
C TRP A 203 -0.78 1.54 1.12
N ASP A 204 -0.67 0.67 0.12
CA ASP A 204 0.59 0.01 -0.19
C ASP A 204 1.43 0.85 -1.15
N ASP A 205 2.39 0.21 -1.83
CA ASP A 205 3.37 0.86 -2.70
C ASP A 205 2.75 1.62 -3.89
N PHE A 206 1.51 1.28 -4.24
CA PHE A 206 0.81 1.72 -5.44
C PHE A 206 -0.05 2.96 -5.13
N ILE A 207 0.55 3.99 -4.53
CA ILE A 207 -0.15 5.21 -4.13
C ILE A 207 -0.68 6.03 -5.32
N ASN A 208 -0.25 5.72 -6.54
CA ASN A 208 -0.84 6.29 -7.76
C ASN A 208 -2.34 5.96 -7.86
N GLU A 209 -2.78 4.82 -7.31
CA GLU A 209 -4.19 4.41 -7.31
C GLU A 209 -5.08 5.40 -6.52
N PRO A 210 -4.85 5.66 -5.21
CA PRO A 210 -5.61 6.65 -4.48
C PRO A 210 -5.38 8.08 -5.00
N ILE A 211 -4.18 8.43 -5.46
CA ILE A 211 -3.93 9.76 -6.06
C ILE A 211 -4.81 9.94 -7.30
N SER A 212 -4.85 8.96 -8.20
CA SER A 212 -5.70 9.00 -9.40
C SER A 212 -7.17 9.10 -9.05
N ALA A 213 -7.63 8.33 -8.04
CA ALA A 213 -9.01 8.40 -7.56
C ALA A 213 -9.42 9.80 -7.09
N LEU A 214 -8.47 10.59 -6.57
CA LEU A 214 -8.73 11.93 -6.07
C LEU A 214 -8.59 12.99 -7.16
N ILE A 215 -7.51 12.96 -7.95
CA ILE A 215 -7.12 14.10 -8.80
C ILE A 215 -6.89 13.77 -10.28
N ASN A 216 -7.18 12.55 -10.74
CA ASN A 216 -7.11 12.28 -12.18
C ASN A 216 -8.11 13.18 -12.95
N PRO A 217 -7.69 13.91 -14.00
CA PRO A 217 -8.56 14.87 -14.69
C PRO A 217 -9.85 14.30 -15.30
N TYR A 218 -9.89 12.99 -15.61
CA TYR A 218 -11.08 12.37 -16.18
C TYR A 218 -12.19 12.10 -15.17
N CYS A 219 -11.83 11.75 -13.93
CA CYS A 219 -12.85 11.29 -12.98
C CYS A 219 -12.59 11.62 -11.50
N GLY A 220 -11.47 12.25 -11.16
CA GLY A 220 -11.02 12.40 -9.78
C GLY A 220 -12.08 13.03 -8.87
N LEU A 221 -12.23 12.51 -7.64
CA LEU A 221 -13.22 12.97 -6.66
C LEU A 221 -13.11 14.46 -6.32
N PHE A 222 -11.91 15.03 -6.45
CA PHE A 222 -11.57 16.43 -6.20
C PHE A 222 -11.36 17.21 -7.50
N THR A 223 -12.04 16.79 -8.57
CA THR A 223 -12.04 17.48 -9.86
C THR A 223 -13.47 17.83 -10.26
N ASN A 224 -13.60 18.73 -11.24
CA ASN A 224 -14.92 19.06 -11.82
C ASN A 224 -15.57 17.86 -12.52
N ASN A 225 -14.79 16.86 -12.92
CA ASN A 225 -15.26 15.66 -13.61
C ASN A 225 -15.48 14.48 -12.65
N THR A 226 -15.68 14.73 -11.36
CA THR A 226 -15.87 13.68 -10.34
C THR A 226 -16.85 12.60 -10.75
N PHE A 227 -16.46 11.32 -10.58
CA PHE A 227 -17.37 10.18 -10.76
C PHE A 227 -18.42 10.07 -9.64
N TYR A 228 -18.36 10.93 -8.62
CA TYR A 228 -19.31 10.97 -7.51
C TYR A 228 -19.88 12.39 -7.30
N PRO A 229 -20.74 12.87 -8.21
CA PRO A 229 -21.28 14.24 -8.16
C PRO A 229 -22.24 14.50 -6.98
N LYS A 230 -22.54 13.49 -6.16
CA LYS A 230 -23.46 13.61 -5.02
C LYS A 230 -22.84 14.29 -3.79
N SER A 231 -21.51 14.45 -3.75
CA SER A 231 -20.80 15.03 -2.61
C SER A 231 -19.50 15.67 -3.05
N ASN A 232 -19.22 16.83 -2.46
CA ASN A 232 -17.95 17.55 -2.61
C ASN A 232 -17.03 17.38 -1.39
N PHE A 233 -17.45 16.60 -0.38
CA PHE A 233 -16.70 16.30 0.84
C PHE A 233 -16.24 17.56 1.61
N ASN A 234 -17.13 18.54 1.75
CA ASN A 234 -16.83 19.87 2.30
C ASN A 234 -16.32 19.86 3.75
N LEU A 235 -16.50 18.76 4.49
CA LEU A 235 -15.96 18.63 5.84
C LEU A 235 -14.56 18.00 5.88
N ILE A 236 -14.00 17.60 4.75
CA ILE A 236 -12.64 17.07 4.64
C ILE A 236 -11.77 18.14 4.00
N ASP A 237 -10.78 18.65 4.74
CA ASP A 237 -9.89 19.72 4.26
C ASP A 237 -8.78 19.16 3.36
N GLY A 238 -8.34 17.93 3.59
CA GLY A 238 -7.33 17.28 2.76
C GLY A 238 -7.17 15.80 3.07
N VAL A 239 -6.45 15.11 2.20
CA VAL A 239 -6.19 13.67 2.28
C VAL A 239 -4.69 13.40 2.29
N PHE A 240 -4.22 12.72 3.34
CA PHE A 240 -2.86 12.19 3.41
C PHE A 240 -2.87 10.74 2.94
N ILE A 241 -2.03 10.41 1.97
CA ILE A 241 -1.88 9.05 1.44
C ILE A 241 -0.52 8.52 1.90
N VAL A 242 -0.55 7.55 2.80
CA VAL A 242 0.64 7.00 3.47
C VAL A 242 0.99 5.65 2.85
N ARG A 243 2.13 5.60 2.15
CA ARG A 243 2.66 4.42 1.46
C ARG A 243 3.29 3.43 2.45
N HIS A 244 2.50 2.64 3.19
CA HIS A 244 3.02 1.88 4.34
C HIS A 244 2.55 0.43 4.50
N LEU A 245 1.44 0.03 3.87
CA LEU A 245 0.88 -1.33 4.08
C LEU A 245 1.84 -2.45 3.70
N HIS A 246 2.68 -2.23 2.68
CA HIS A 246 3.69 -3.20 2.27
C HIS A 246 4.76 -3.38 3.37
N GLN A 247 5.12 -2.34 4.13
CA GLN A 247 6.09 -2.44 5.22
C GLN A 247 5.62 -3.39 6.33
N PHE A 248 4.34 -3.33 6.68
CA PHE A 248 3.75 -4.27 7.65
C PHE A 248 3.77 -5.72 7.13
N ARG A 249 3.48 -5.93 5.84
CA ARG A 249 3.54 -7.28 5.24
C ARG A 249 4.97 -7.83 5.26
N ARG A 250 5.95 -6.99 4.90
CA ARG A 250 7.37 -7.36 4.84
C ARG A 250 7.88 -7.81 6.20
N ILE A 251 7.71 -7.00 7.25
CA ILE A 251 8.19 -7.37 8.59
C ILE A 251 7.47 -8.61 9.14
N LEU A 252 6.18 -8.79 8.86
CA LEU A 252 5.47 -10.01 9.27
C LEU A 252 5.98 -11.27 8.54
N ARG A 253 6.61 -11.12 7.38
CA ARG A 253 7.29 -12.19 6.64
C ARG A 253 8.79 -12.32 6.93
N ASN A 254 9.31 -11.56 7.89
CA ASN A 254 10.75 -11.43 8.18
C ASN A 254 11.57 -10.88 7.00
N GLU A 255 10.96 -10.04 6.17
CA GLU A 255 11.65 -9.31 5.10
C GLU A 255 12.13 -7.94 5.61
N GLU A 256 13.24 -7.44 5.04
CA GLU A 256 13.75 -6.10 5.33
C GLU A 256 12.76 -5.02 4.90
N PHE A 257 12.72 -3.90 5.63
CA PHE A 257 11.93 -2.75 5.21
C PHE A 257 12.45 -2.13 3.91
N MET A 258 11.57 -1.46 3.18
CA MET A 258 11.93 -0.63 2.02
C MET A 258 12.05 0.84 2.44
N TYR A 259 12.63 1.67 1.57
CA TYR A 259 12.61 3.15 1.69
C TYR A 259 13.30 3.71 2.93
N ASP A 260 14.42 3.09 3.31
CA ASP A 260 15.29 3.54 4.40
C ASP A 260 14.61 3.54 5.79
N LEU A 261 13.56 2.72 5.97
CA LEU A 261 12.92 2.53 7.27
C LEU A 261 13.64 1.48 8.11
N GLU A 262 13.67 1.67 9.43
CA GLU A 262 14.31 0.74 10.38
C GLU A 262 13.29 0.11 11.34
N HIS A 263 12.12 0.73 11.47
CA HIS A 263 11.06 0.32 12.37
C HIS A 263 9.69 0.26 11.66
N ALA A 264 8.86 -0.72 12.01
CA ALA A 264 7.57 -0.95 11.34
C ALA A 264 6.58 0.23 11.42
N PHE A 265 6.75 1.09 12.42
CA PHE A 265 5.94 2.29 12.65
C PHE A 265 6.74 3.59 12.47
N ASP A 266 7.88 3.52 11.77
CA ASP A 266 8.53 4.75 11.29
C ASP A 266 7.61 5.44 10.29
N TRP A 267 7.57 6.76 10.39
CA TRP A 267 6.82 7.56 9.43
C TRP A 267 7.64 7.70 8.13
N PRO A 268 7.00 7.76 6.95
CA PRO A 268 7.71 7.95 5.69
C PRO A 268 8.65 9.18 5.70
N THR A 269 9.80 9.04 5.04
CA THR A 269 10.91 10.00 5.06
C THR A 269 10.73 11.09 4.01
N GLU A 270 11.55 12.15 4.05
CA GLU A 270 11.52 13.21 3.01
C GLU A 270 11.83 12.69 1.60
N LYS A 271 12.59 11.59 1.50
CA LYS A 271 12.91 10.94 0.22
C LYS A 271 11.71 10.18 -0.36
N TYR A 272 10.86 9.63 0.51
CA TYR A 272 9.64 8.92 0.13
C TYR A 272 8.46 9.48 0.96
N PRO A 273 8.07 10.73 0.71
CA PRO A 273 7.17 11.48 1.59
C PRO A 273 5.74 10.98 1.53
N VAL A 274 4.91 11.42 2.47
CA VAL A 274 3.47 11.22 2.39
C VAL A 274 2.89 12.08 1.27
N ALA A 275 2.01 11.56 0.43
CA ALA A 275 1.33 12.40 -0.56
C ALA A 275 0.16 13.12 0.11
N PHE A 276 0.12 14.44 0.02
CA PHE A 276 -0.99 15.26 0.50
C PHE A 276 -1.78 15.82 -0.69
N VAL A 277 -3.08 15.53 -0.71
CA VAL A 277 -4.01 16.04 -1.70
C VAL A 277 -4.98 17.00 -1.02
N GLN A 278 -4.87 18.28 -1.35
CA GLN A 278 -5.81 19.33 -0.92
C GLN A 278 -7.19 19.06 -1.52
N ASN A 279 -8.25 19.09 -0.69
CA ASN A 279 -9.61 19.11 -1.21
C ASN A 279 -9.93 20.55 -1.65
N PRO A 280 -10.27 20.80 -2.93
CA PRO A 280 -10.61 22.14 -3.41
C PRO A 280 -11.90 22.70 -2.79
N ASN A 281 -12.75 21.85 -2.20
CA ASN A 281 -13.98 22.26 -1.51
C ASN A 281 -13.82 22.31 0.02
N GLY A 282 -12.65 21.91 0.54
CA GLY A 282 -12.29 22.05 1.94
C GLY A 282 -11.61 23.39 2.22
N ARG A 283 -11.18 23.62 3.47
CA ARG A 283 -10.34 24.78 3.79
C ARG A 283 -8.93 24.56 3.31
N GLU A 284 -8.27 25.65 2.91
CA GLU A 284 -6.85 25.64 2.60
C GLU A 284 -6.05 25.27 3.85
N VAL A 285 -5.25 24.21 3.72
CA VAL A 285 -4.43 23.69 4.80
C VAL A 285 -3.08 24.40 4.80
N PRO A 286 -2.63 24.97 5.93
CA PRO A 286 -1.36 25.67 5.98
C PRO A 286 -0.19 24.73 5.63
N GLU A 287 0.79 25.21 4.87
CA GLU A 287 1.93 24.37 4.48
C GLU A 287 2.71 23.84 5.68
N SER A 288 2.81 24.63 6.76
CA SER A 288 3.40 24.20 8.02
C SER A 288 2.72 22.96 8.65
N PHE A 289 1.44 22.69 8.37
CA PHE A 289 0.78 21.45 8.77
C PHE A 289 1.27 20.28 7.91
N ILE A 290 1.31 20.48 6.59
CA ILE A 290 1.70 19.48 5.60
C ILE A 290 3.15 19.02 5.86
N GLU A 291 4.04 19.99 6.09
CA GLU A 291 5.46 19.75 6.40
C GLU A 291 5.67 18.93 7.69
N LYS A 292 4.88 19.15 8.75
CA LYS A 292 5.00 18.37 10.00
C LYS A 292 4.70 16.88 9.79
N PHE A 293 3.83 16.57 8.83
CA PHE A 293 3.57 15.21 8.38
C PHE A 293 4.56 14.71 7.33
N SER A 294 5.66 15.42 7.06
CA SER A 294 6.63 15.06 6.01
C SER A 294 5.92 14.76 4.69
N ALA A 295 4.89 15.56 4.39
CA ALA A 295 4.02 15.36 3.26
C ALA A 295 4.30 16.39 2.15
N VAL A 296 3.94 16.04 0.93
CA VAL A 296 4.15 16.87 -0.25
C VAL A 296 2.96 16.80 -1.18
N ASN A 297 2.74 17.83 -1.99
CA ASN A 297 1.83 17.72 -3.10
C ASN A 297 2.36 16.66 -4.09
N PRO A 298 1.59 15.62 -4.46
CA PRO A 298 2.03 14.58 -5.38
C PRO A 298 2.51 15.13 -6.73
N ASN A 299 1.96 16.27 -7.19
CA ASN A 299 2.38 16.89 -8.44
C ASN A 299 3.81 17.47 -8.39
N ASN A 300 4.38 17.68 -7.20
CA ASN A 300 5.74 18.17 -7.03
C ASN A 300 6.77 17.03 -7.01
N MET A 301 6.34 15.77 -6.98
CA MET A 301 7.23 14.61 -6.90
C MET A 301 7.62 14.08 -8.29
N MET A 302 8.88 13.67 -8.45
CA MET A 302 9.36 13.09 -9.71
C MET A 302 9.10 11.59 -9.83
N PHE A 303 8.78 10.91 -8.72
CA PHE A 303 8.55 9.47 -8.72
C PHE A 303 7.22 9.10 -9.39
N ALA A 304 7.23 8.01 -10.13
CA ALA A 304 6.13 7.53 -10.95
C ALA A 304 4.85 7.28 -10.13
N GLU A 305 4.99 6.65 -8.98
CA GLU A 305 3.90 6.29 -8.09
C GLU A 305 3.18 7.52 -7.49
N TYR A 306 3.80 8.71 -7.48
CA TYR A 306 3.15 9.93 -7.02
C TYR A 306 2.32 10.62 -8.10
N ARG A 307 2.36 10.14 -9.35
CA ARG A 307 1.60 10.75 -10.44
C ARG A 307 0.22 10.11 -10.54
N PRO A 308 -0.85 10.91 -10.78
CA PRO A 308 -2.11 10.33 -11.21
C PRO A 308 -1.87 9.63 -12.56
N THR A 309 -2.32 8.39 -12.67
CA THR A 309 -2.21 7.57 -13.87
C THR A 309 -3.58 7.34 -14.47
N ASP A 310 -3.62 7.16 -15.78
CA ASP A 310 -4.79 6.76 -16.54
C ASP A 310 -4.90 5.22 -16.57
N TRP A 311 -3.79 4.58 -16.90
CA TRP A 311 -3.65 3.12 -16.87
C TRP A 311 -2.17 2.71 -16.76
N VAL A 312 -1.95 1.44 -16.41
CA VAL A 312 -0.65 0.78 -16.31
C VAL A 312 -0.71 -0.52 -17.12
N ASP A 313 0.20 -0.73 -18.07
CA ASP A 313 0.39 -2.04 -18.70
C ASP A 313 1.53 -2.77 -18.00
N TRP A 314 1.15 -3.73 -17.16
CA TRP A 314 2.10 -4.51 -16.37
C TRP A 314 2.98 -5.42 -17.22
N ARG A 315 2.60 -5.72 -18.47
CA ARG A 315 3.45 -6.49 -19.39
C ARG A 315 4.69 -5.68 -19.80
N THR A 316 4.57 -4.35 -19.80
CA THR A 316 5.62 -3.43 -20.25
C THR A 316 6.21 -2.61 -19.12
N GLY A 317 5.57 -2.59 -17.95
CA GLY A 317 5.96 -1.76 -16.82
C GLY A 317 5.84 -0.27 -17.15
N ILE A 318 4.93 0.09 -18.06
CA ILE A 318 4.67 1.49 -18.45
C ILE A 318 3.28 1.86 -17.99
N ALA A 319 3.21 2.98 -17.29
CA ALA A 319 2.00 3.71 -16.99
C ALA A 319 1.91 4.95 -17.87
N LEU A 320 0.67 5.31 -18.19
CA LEU A 320 0.34 6.52 -18.93
C LEU A 320 -0.38 7.50 -18.02
N SER A 321 -0.09 8.78 -18.17
CA SER A 321 -0.87 9.88 -17.59
C SER A 321 -1.10 10.99 -18.61
N GLY A 322 -2.12 11.81 -18.41
CA GLY A 322 -2.38 12.99 -19.24
C GLY A 322 -3.08 12.67 -20.56
N LEU A 323 -3.74 11.50 -20.67
CA LEU A 323 -4.49 11.15 -21.87
C LEU A 323 -5.59 12.19 -22.16
N ASN A 324 -6.10 12.89 -21.15
CA ASN A 324 -7.09 13.96 -21.30
C ASN A 324 -6.59 15.17 -22.09
N SER A 325 -5.27 15.29 -22.27
CA SER A 325 -4.66 16.35 -23.08
C SER A 325 -4.46 15.94 -24.54
N ILE A 326 -4.78 14.68 -24.89
CA ILE A 326 -4.75 14.17 -26.25
C ILE A 326 -6.18 14.14 -26.80
N PRO A 327 -6.42 14.54 -28.06
CA PRO A 327 -7.70 14.36 -28.72
C PRO A 327 -8.01 12.88 -28.92
N ASN A 328 -9.27 12.50 -28.74
CA ASN A 328 -9.71 11.10 -28.74
C ASN A 328 -9.32 10.35 -30.03
N GLU A 329 -9.27 11.01 -31.20
CA GLU A 329 -8.85 10.40 -32.46
C GLU A 329 -7.42 9.87 -32.47
N PHE A 330 -6.57 10.28 -31.53
CA PHE A 330 -5.20 9.79 -31.38
C PHE A 330 -5.03 8.71 -30.30
N HIS A 331 -6.06 8.44 -29.49
CA HIS A 331 -5.94 7.50 -28.34
C HIS A 331 -5.62 6.08 -28.78
N GLU A 332 -6.24 5.59 -29.85
CA GLU A 332 -5.97 4.25 -30.40
C GLU A 332 -4.50 4.11 -30.81
N ARG A 333 -3.93 5.16 -31.42
CA ARG A 333 -2.52 5.18 -31.86
C ARG A 333 -1.56 5.23 -30.66
N ILE A 334 -1.87 6.02 -29.63
CA ILE A 334 -1.12 6.03 -28.36
C ILE A 334 -1.11 4.63 -27.71
N VAL A 335 -2.27 4.00 -27.58
CA VAL A 335 -2.39 2.65 -27.00
C VAL A 335 -1.65 1.62 -27.86
N GLY A 336 -1.77 1.71 -29.18
CA GLY A 336 -1.06 0.86 -30.15
C GLY A 336 0.46 0.93 -29.97
N ILE A 337 1.03 2.13 -29.87
CA ILE A 337 2.47 2.34 -29.64
C ILE A 337 2.98 1.61 -28.40
N VAL A 338 2.24 1.68 -27.28
CA VAL A 338 2.64 1.00 -26.04
C VAL A 338 2.51 -0.52 -26.16
N ARG A 339 1.52 -1.02 -26.91
CA ARG A 339 1.29 -2.46 -27.11
C ARG A 339 2.29 -3.12 -28.05
N GLU A 340 2.59 -2.49 -29.19
CA GLU A 340 3.31 -3.11 -30.31
C GLU A 340 4.76 -3.48 -30.00
N SER A 341 5.33 -2.94 -28.92
CA SER A 341 6.76 -3.02 -28.63
C SER A 341 7.15 -4.11 -27.61
N ASN A 342 6.42 -5.25 -27.53
CA ASN A 342 6.67 -6.32 -26.53
C ASN A 342 7.28 -7.61 -27.10
N ASP A 343 8.60 -7.69 -27.15
CA ASP A 343 9.29 -8.96 -27.43
C ASP A 343 9.81 -9.68 -26.16
N THR A 344 9.88 -9.01 -25.00
CA THR A 344 10.36 -9.63 -23.76
C THR A 344 9.37 -9.40 -22.62
N PRO A 345 8.72 -10.45 -22.08
CA PRO A 345 7.85 -10.30 -20.92
C PRO A 345 8.69 -9.91 -19.70
N LEU A 346 8.24 -8.85 -19.00
CA LEU A 346 8.74 -8.50 -17.69
C LEU A 346 8.40 -9.60 -16.68
N ASP A 347 9.33 -9.88 -15.76
CA ASP A 347 9.08 -10.83 -14.69
C ASP A 347 8.81 -10.07 -13.39
N LEU A 348 7.50 -9.92 -13.14
CA LEU A 348 6.89 -9.22 -12.01
C LEU A 348 6.96 -10.08 -10.74
N SER A 349 8.17 -10.49 -10.38
CA SER A 349 8.43 -11.34 -9.20
C SER A 349 8.11 -10.65 -7.86
N LEU A 350 7.90 -9.33 -7.86
CA LEU A 350 7.61 -8.53 -6.67
C LEU A 350 6.21 -7.89 -6.73
N PRO A 351 5.15 -8.59 -6.30
CA PRO A 351 3.79 -8.06 -6.32
C PRO A 351 3.56 -6.87 -5.37
N GLU A 352 4.54 -6.55 -4.53
CA GLU A 352 4.44 -5.54 -3.48
C GLU A 352 5.11 -4.22 -3.82
N SER A 353 5.77 -4.10 -4.99
CA SER A 353 6.41 -2.86 -5.43
C SER A 353 5.79 -2.31 -6.72
N ALA A 354 5.60 -0.99 -6.75
CA ALA A 354 5.12 -0.22 -7.88
C ALA A 354 6.27 0.10 -8.86
N ASN A 355 6.90 -0.95 -9.40
CA ASN A 355 8.02 -0.82 -10.33
C ASN A 355 7.53 -0.60 -11.78
N PHE A 356 7.10 0.62 -12.08
CA PHE A 356 6.75 1.04 -13.44
C PHE A 356 7.23 2.46 -13.74
N GLY A 357 7.52 2.75 -15.01
CA GLY A 357 7.76 4.11 -15.50
C GLY A 357 6.43 4.80 -15.85
N VAL A 358 6.34 6.11 -15.64
CA VAL A 358 5.18 6.92 -16.09
C VAL A 358 5.59 7.81 -17.25
N LEU A 359 4.87 7.69 -18.37
CA LEU A 359 4.92 8.64 -19.47
C LEU A 359 3.78 9.64 -19.34
N ASN A 360 4.14 10.92 -19.18
CA ASN A 360 3.16 11.99 -19.02
C ASN A 360 2.95 12.74 -20.34
N LEU A 361 1.79 12.50 -20.97
CA LEU A 361 1.38 13.11 -22.23
C LEU A 361 1.24 14.63 -22.15
N ASP A 362 0.88 15.19 -20.98
CA ASP A 362 0.76 16.64 -20.79
C ASP A 362 2.07 17.34 -21.14
N LYS A 363 3.22 16.73 -20.77
CA LYS A 363 4.54 17.30 -21.05
C LYS A 363 4.85 17.34 -22.55
N PHE A 364 4.46 16.31 -23.30
CA PHE A 364 4.65 16.30 -24.75
C PHE A 364 3.75 17.34 -25.41
N VAL A 365 2.50 17.47 -24.95
CA VAL A 365 1.55 18.46 -25.44
C VAL A 365 2.05 19.89 -25.18
N GLU A 366 2.57 20.16 -23.99
CA GLU A 366 3.16 21.46 -23.63
C GLU A 366 4.40 21.78 -24.48
N GLN A 367 5.29 20.81 -24.68
CA GLN A 367 6.50 20.97 -25.49
C GLN A 367 6.18 21.31 -26.96
N TYR A 368 5.06 20.81 -27.49
CA TYR A 368 4.65 21.00 -28.87
C TYR A 368 3.46 21.96 -29.04
N ARG A 369 3.22 22.79 -28.03
CA ARG A 369 2.28 23.90 -28.11
C ARG A 369 2.93 25.09 -28.81
N GLU A 370 2.30 25.55 -29.88
CA GLU A 370 2.68 26.72 -30.66
C GLU A 370 2.24 28.02 -29.96
N LEU A 371 2.79 29.16 -30.38
CA LEU A 371 2.50 30.48 -29.77
C LEU A 371 1.04 30.90 -29.88
N ASN A 372 0.33 30.42 -30.91
CA ASN A 372 -1.12 30.63 -31.10
C ASN A 372 -1.98 29.68 -30.24
N GLY A 373 -1.36 28.77 -29.47
CA GLY A 373 -2.01 27.78 -28.63
C GLY A 373 -2.36 26.46 -29.30
N SER A 374 -2.18 26.30 -30.63
CA SER A 374 -2.36 24.99 -31.29
C SER A 374 -1.26 24.01 -30.90
N VAL A 375 -1.56 22.73 -30.99
CA VAL A 375 -0.63 21.64 -30.66
C VAL A 375 -0.43 20.79 -31.91
N ASN A 376 0.83 20.52 -32.26
CA ASN A 376 1.16 19.61 -33.34
C ASN A 376 1.13 18.15 -32.84
N TYR A 377 -0.06 17.54 -32.87
CA TYR A 377 -0.25 16.19 -32.33
C TYR A 377 0.52 15.12 -33.09
N GLU A 378 0.75 15.25 -34.40
CA GLU A 378 1.58 14.29 -35.13
C GLU A 378 3.02 14.26 -34.58
N LYS A 379 3.57 15.42 -34.22
CA LYS A 379 4.87 15.49 -33.57
C LYS A 379 4.83 14.91 -32.15
N VAL A 380 3.78 15.20 -31.38
CA VAL A 380 3.55 14.57 -30.05
C VAL A 380 3.57 13.05 -30.16
N ILE A 381 2.83 12.46 -31.10
CA ILE A 381 2.75 11.01 -31.30
C ILE A 381 4.10 10.42 -31.72
N SER A 382 4.83 11.07 -32.64
CA SER A 382 6.16 10.62 -33.07
C SER A 382 7.14 10.53 -31.90
N GLU A 383 7.20 11.59 -31.08
CA GLU A 383 8.14 11.70 -29.96
C GLU A 383 7.73 10.81 -28.79
N PHE A 384 6.43 10.65 -28.57
CA PHE A 384 5.90 9.67 -27.62
C PHE A 384 6.31 8.24 -28.00
N SER A 385 6.28 7.89 -29.28
CA SER A 385 6.74 6.58 -29.77
C SER A 385 8.20 6.30 -29.41
N GLU A 386 9.08 7.28 -29.64
CA GLU A 386 10.50 7.18 -29.25
C GLU A 386 10.66 7.05 -27.74
N ALA A 387 9.92 7.84 -26.96
CA ALA A 387 9.96 7.79 -25.51
C ALA A 387 9.48 6.44 -24.94
N VAL A 388 8.47 5.81 -25.55
CA VAL A 388 8.02 4.47 -25.18
C VAL A 388 9.13 3.44 -25.37
N ILE A 389 9.85 3.49 -26.50
CA ILE A 389 10.98 2.58 -26.76
C ILE A 389 12.05 2.73 -25.68
N ILE A 390 12.43 3.96 -25.34
CA ILE A 390 13.43 4.26 -24.32
C ILE A 390 12.95 3.78 -22.94
N ALA A 391 11.70 4.06 -22.58
CA ALA A 391 11.12 3.67 -21.29
C ALA A 391 11.12 2.14 -21.11
N LYS A 392 10.77 1.38 -22.16
CA LYS A 392 10.83 -0.09 -22.12
C LYS A 392 12.25 -0.61 -21.90
N GLN A 393 13.23 -0.06 -22.63
CA GLN A 393 14.63 -0.44 -22.45
C GLN A 393 15.13 -0.15 -21.03
N ALA A 394 14.77 1.01 -20.49
CA ALA A 394 15.09 1.40 -19.12
C ALA A 394 14.43 0.44 -18.10
N GLN A 395 13.17 0.06 -18.31
CA GLN A 395 12.44 -0.85 -17.44
C GLN A 395 13.08 -2.25 -17.41
N VAL A 396 13.43 -2.81 -18.57
CA VAL A 396 14.14 -4.10 -18.65
C VAL A 396 15.48 -4.02 -17.92
N ARG A 397 16.22 -2.91 -18.07
CA ARG A 397 17.50 -2.73 -17.37
C ARG A 397 17.31 -2.60 -15.86
N TYR A 398 16.29 -1.89 -15.41
CA TYR A 398 15.96 -1.74 -14.00
C TYR A 398 15.67 -3.10 -13.35
N GLU A 399 14.83 -3.93 -13.98
CA GLU A 399 14.54 -5.28 -13.45
C GLU A 399 15.79 -6.16 -13.35
N GLN A 400 16.70 -6.08 -14.33
CA GLN A 400 17.97 -6.81 -14.26
C GLN A 400 18.79 -6.38 -13.04
N ILE A 401 18.88 -5.07 -12.80
CA ILE A 401 19.61 -4.51 -11.64
C ILE A 401 18.95 -4.94 -10.34
N GLU A 402 17.62 -4.91 -10.25
CA GLU A 402 16.88 -5.32 -9.06
C GLU A 402 17.08 -6.81 -8.76
N ARG A 403 17.03 -7.69 -9.78
CA ARG A 403 17.32 -9.12 -9.61
C ARG A 403 18.76 -9.37 -9.17
N GLU A 404 19.72 -8.68 -9.77
CA GLU A 404 21.13 -8.76 -9.35
C GLU A 404 21.31 -8.31 -7.89
N TYR A 405 20.61 -7.26 -7.48
CA TYR A 405 20.62 -6.76 -6.10
C TYR A 405 20.03 -7.78 -5.13
N GLN A 406 18.87 -8.35 -5.44
CA GLN A 406 18.23 -9.38 -4.60
C GLN A 406 19.06 -10.64 -4.48
N LEU A 407 19.69 -11.09 -5.57
CA LEU A 407 20.61 -12.23 -5.53
C LEU A 407 21.79 -11.95 -4.59
N LYS A 408 22.37 -10.74 -4.65
CA LYS A 408 23.46 -10.34 -3.75
C LYS A 408 23.01 -10.27 -2.29
N GLN A 409 21.87 -9.63 -2.00
CA GLN A 409 21.34 -9.57 -0.63
C GLN A 409 21.01 -10.97 -0.09
N GLY A 410 20.39 -11.83 -0.90
CA GLY A 410 20.10 -13.21 -0.52
C GLY A 410 21.36 -14.00 -0.18
N GLU A 411 22.44 -13.81 -0.94
CA GLU A 411 23.75 -14.39 -0.63
C GLU A 411 24.34 -13.86 0.69
N GLU A 412 24.23 -12.56 0.96
CA GLU A 412 24.72 -11.94 2.20
C GLU A 412 23.93 -12.41 3.43
N ILE A 413 22.60 -12.44 3.34
CA ILE A 413 21.72 -12.97 4.39
C ILE A 413 22.04 -14.43 4.67
N TYR A 414 22.17 -15.26 3.63
CA TYR A 414 22.53 -16.66 3.78
C TYR A 414 23.90 -16.83 4.47
N LYS A 415 24.91 -16.05 4.06
CA LYS A 415 26.25 -16.05 4.69
C LYS A 415 26.17 -15.64 6.17
N SER A 416 25.40 -14.60 6.50
CA SER A 416 25.20 -14.12 7.87
C SER A 416 24.48 -15.15 8.76
N GLN A 417 23.42 -15.77 8.25
CA GLN A 417 22.70 -16.85 8.93
C GLN A 417 23.61 -18.06 9.14
N LEU A 418 24.37 -18.47 8.13
CA LEU A 418 25.33 -19.56 8.23
C LEU A 418 26.41 -19.26 9.28
N GLN A 419 26.93 -18.03 9.33
CA GLN A 419 27.91 -17.62 10.32
C GLN A 419 27.33 -17.61 11.74
N THR A 420 26.10 -17.13 11.90
CA THR A 420 25.36 -17.17 13.18
C THR A 420 25.14 -18.61 13.64
N LEU A 421 24.72 -19.50 12.73
CA LEU A 421 24.54 -20.92 12.99
C LEU A 421 25.88 -21.59 13.40
N LYS A 422 26.98 -21.29 12.69
CA LYS A 422 28.33 -21.78 13.03
C LYS A 422 28.80 -21.33 14.41
N ARG A 423 28.49 -20.09 14.81
CA ARG A 423 28.79 -19.56 16.15
C ARG A 423 27.94 -20.25 17.21
N ALA A 424 26.63 -20.39 16.97
CA ALA A 424 25.70 -21.02 17.90
C ALA A 424 25.97 -22.52 18.10
N LEU A 425 26.42 -23.22 17.06
CA LEU A 425 26.75 -24.64 17.10
C LEU A 425 28.18 -24.92 17.59
N GLY A 426 28.96 -23.89 17.93
CA GLY A 426 30.30 -24.03 18.51
C GLY A 426 31.26 -24.84 17.62
N VAL A 427 31.66 -24.27 16.48
CA VAL A 427 32.74 -24.78 15.60
C VAL A 427 32.68 -26.30 15.40
N ILE A 428 31.77 -26.76 14.53
CA ILE A 428 31.95 -28.06 13.88
C ILE A 428 32.94 -27.83 12.74
N ASP A 429 34.07 -28.52 12.81
CA ASP A 429 35.14 -28.50 11.82
C ASP A 429 34.57 -28.80 10.42
N HIS A 430 35.10 -28.11 9.41
CA HIS A 430 34.61 -28.08 8.05
C HIS A 430 34.69 -29.45 7.33
N SER A 431 35.31 -30.46 7.94
CA SER A 431 35.49 -31.80 7.41
C SER A 431 34.25 -32.71 7.48
N ASP A 432 33.26 -32.41 8.33
CA ASP A 432 32.13 -33.32 8.55
C ASP A 432 30.83 -32.93 7.83
N ILE A 433 30.78 -31.76 7.18
CA ILE A 433 29.67 -31.40 6.30
C ILE A 433 29.99 -31.97 4.91
N ARG A 434 29.60 -33.23 4.68
CA ARG A 434 29.45 -33.76 3.33
C ARG A 434 28.49 -32.82 2.58
N ILE A 435 29.04 -32.14 1.57
CA ILE A 435 28.32 -31.35 0.59
C ILE A 435 27.19 -32.24 0.04
N LEU A 436 25.96 -31.98 0.46
CA LEU A 436 24.79 -32.36 -0.32
C LEU A 436 24.88 -31.52 -1.60
N GLY A 437 24.97 -32.22 -2.72
CA GLY A 437 25.46 -31.71 -4.01
C GLY A 437 24.75 -30.48 -4.57
N ASP A 438 25.43 -29.87 -5.55
CA ASP A 438 25.05 -28.73 -6.39
C ASP A 438 23.56 -28.32 -6.36
N SER A 439 23.22 -27.48 -5.39
CA SER A 439 21.87 -26.94 -5.18
C SER A 439 21.42 -25.91 -6.22
N LYS A 440 22.24 -25.60 -7.24
CA LYS A 440 21.83 -24.74 -8.37
C LYS A 440 20.89 -25.43 -9.36
N ASN A 441 20.97 -26.75 -9.51
CA ASN A 441 20.08 -27.49 -10.42
C ASN A 441 18.81 -28.01 -9.73
N ASP A 442 18.86 -28.31 -8.42
CA ASP A 442 17.71 -28.87 -7.71
C ASP A 442 16.61 -27.86 -7.41
N PHE A 443 16.93 -26.57 -7.23
CA PHE A 443 15.91 -25.54 -7.00
C PHE A 443 15.04 -25.29 -8.25
N ASN A 444 15.63 -25.37 -9.44
CA ASN A 444 14.93 -25.26 -10.73
C ASN A 444 14.14 -26.52 -11.11
N ASN A 445 14.58 -27.70 -10.66
CA ASN A 445 13.85 -28.95 -10.87
C ASN A 445 12.69 -29.13 -9.88
N LEU A 446 12.84 -28.71 -8.62
CA LEU A 446 11.78 -28.77 -7.61
C LEU A 446 10.60 -27.83 -7.91
N THR A 447 10.86 -26.68 -8.54
CA THR A 447 9.80 -25.78 -9.02
C THR A 447 9.10 -26.34 -10.26
N LYS A 448 9.83 -26.91 -11.24
CA LYS A 448 9.22 -27.55 -12.42
C LYS A 448 8.43 -28.82 -12.10
N GLU A 449 8.90 -29.68 -11.19
CA GLU A 449 8.15 -30.89 -10.79
C GLU A 449 6.92 -30.58 -9.94
N LYS A 450 6.96 -29.55 -9.07
CA LYS A 450 5.79 -29.16 -8.27
C LYS A 450 4.73 -28.41 -9.09
N ILE A 451 5.13 -27.67 -10.11
CA ILE A 451 4.20 -27.02 -11.05
C ILE A 451 3.53 -28.07 -11.96
N ASN A 452 4.26 -29.10 -12.41
CA ASN A 452 3.67 -30.19 -13.22
C ASN A 452 2.84 -31.22 -12.43
N LYS A 453 2.91 -31.24 -11.09
CA LYS A 453 2.11 -32.15 -10.25
C LYS A 453 0.75 -31.61 -9.81
N LYS A 454 0.36 -30.38 -10.17
CA LYS A 454 -1.02 -29.91 -9.94
C LYS A 454 -1.90 -30.12 -11.17
N LEU A 455 -2.91 -30.98 -10.97
CA LEU A 455 -4.10 -31.25 -11.79
C LEU A 455 -3.96 -32.27 -12.93
N LYS A 456 -3.72 -33.54 -12.57
CA LYS A 456 -4.37 -34.67 -13.25
C LYS A 456 -5.49 -35.22 -12.37
N VAL A 457 -6.66 -34.56 -12.41
CA VAL A 457 -7.90 -35.16 -11.90
C VAL A 457 -8.33 -36.21 -12.92
N THR A 458 -8.31 -37.48 -12.54
CA THR A 458 -8.74 -38.56 -13.43
C THR A 458 -10.27 -38.55 -13.53
N ARG A 459 -10.83 -38.81 -14.72
CA ARG A 459 -12.28 -38.75 -15.05
C ARG A 459 -13.19 -39.66 -14.20
N ASN A 460 -12.65 -40.42 -13.25
CA ASN A 460 -13.36 -41.42 -12.46
C ASN A 460 -13.49 -41.08 -10.97
N GLU A 461 -12.97 -39.95 -10.50
CA GLU A 461 -13.11 -39.54 -9.09
C GLU A 461 -14.50 -38.93 -8.79
N LYS A 462 -15.02 -39.21 -7.60
CA LYS A 462 -16.33 -38.73 -7.13
C LYS A 462 -16.26 -37.24 -6.81
N CYS A 463 -17.29 -36.49 -7.18
CA CYS A 463 -17.35 -35.04 -6.94
C CYS A 463 -17.39 -34.71 -5.42
N PRO A 464 -16.56 -33.77 -4.93
CA PRO A 464 -16.48 -33.42 -3.51
C PRO A 464 -17.72 -32.71 -2.96
N CYS A 465 -18.71 -32.35 -3.78
CA CYS A 465 -19.99 -31.79 -3.33
C CYS A 465 -20.93 -32.80 -2.66
N GLY A 466 -20.52 -34.06 -2.47
CA GLY A 466 -21.30 -35.09 -1.79
C GLY A 466 -22.41 -35.75 -2.63
N SER A 467 -22.54 -35.40 -3.92
CA SER A 467 -23.62 -35.89 -4.80
C SER A 467 -23.44 -37.33 -5.33
N GLY A 468 -22.30 -37.98 -5.10
CA GLY A 468 -22.05 -39.37 -5.50
C GLY A 468 -21.85 -39.63 -7.00
N LEU A 469 -21.88 -38.61 -7.87
CA LEU A 469 -21.72 -38.73 -9.33
C LEU A 469 -20.33 -38.26 -9.82
N LYS A 470 -19.89 -38.76 -10.98
CA LYS A 470 -18.61 -38.39 -11.64
C LYS A 470 -18.63 -36.94 -12.16
N TYR A 471 -17.48 -36.26 -12.18
CA TYR A 471 -17.34 -34.85 -12.57
C TYR A 471 -18.00 -34.51 -13.92
N LYS A 472 -18.98 -33.60 -13.93
CA LYS A 472 -19.47 -32.90 -15.13
C LYS A 472 -19.00 -31.45 -15.11
N ARG A 473 -18.71 -30.89 -16.31
CA ARG A 473 -18.23 -29.52 -16.55
C ARG A 473 -19.02 -28.40 -15.85
N SER A 474 -20.28 -28.66 -15.46
CA SER A 474 -21.13 -27.68 -14.78
C SER A 474 -20.68 -27.30 -13.36
N CYS A 475 -19.78 -28.07 -12.73
CA CYS A 475 -19.27 -27.76 -11.38
C CYS A 475 -18.07 -26.80 -11.37
N LEU A 476 -17.50 -26.44 -12.53
CA LEU A 476 -16.30 -25.61 -12.63
C LEU A 476 -16.58 -24.10 -12.81
N LEU A 477 -17.83 -23.66 -12.72
CA LEU A 477 -18.21 -22.25 -13.00
C LEU A 477 -18.84 -21.49 -11.83
N LYS A 478 -18.62 -21.94 -10.58
CA LYS A 478 -18.89 -21.10 -9.40
C LYS A 478 -17.85 -21.33 -8.31
N LYS A 479 -16.70 -20.69 -8.46
CA LYS A 479 -16.13 -19.70 -7.54
C LYS A 479 -14.71 -19.38 -7.99
#